data_AF-A0AAV5EMA1-F1
#
_entry.id   AF-A0AAV5EMA1-F1
#
_cell.length_a   1.000
_cell.length_b   1.000
_cell.length_c   1.000
_cell.angle_alpha   90.00
_cell.angle_beta   90.00
_cell.angle_gamma   90.00
#
_symmetry.space_group_name_H-M   'P 1'
#
loop_
_entity.id
_entity.type
_entity.pdbx_description
1 polymer ?
#
loop_
_entity_poly.entity_id
_entity_poly.type
_entity_poly.pdbx_seq_one_letter_code
_entity_poly.pdbx_strand_id
1 'polypeptide(L)'
;MVEAEAGRAAIRRALRSLKRRNLVEEGAHRPAIEALTRPFAAHALEWKEKAEKHELELQQCYKAQSRLSDQLVTEIEEVKASKALLKEKEELIITLQNELKQISEENVQLKESLEEKTKALDILIQEHQTAKAELEQALTKLKVAEDENKSLIDRWMLEKMKDAERLNEANAMYEEMVLKLKTAGIGGIQHNAQQEVDGIIRQSEAGYMETPIPSTCTITIRAHDGGCGSLLFQHNSDKLISGGQDQTVKIWGAYTGALTSTLHGCLGSVNDLAVTNDNKFVIAACSSNKLFVWEANGGRSRHTLTGHTKSVSAVDASWVKSFVIASSSSDRTIKTWDLQTGFCKSTIMSASNPNSLAFIDGDIICSGHRDGNLRLWDIRSGKCTTQIAAHLDVTSVCVSRSKNFILTSGRDNVHNLFDVRTLEICGTFRAMGNRVVGSWGKPCISPDDNCIAAGSSDGSVYIWSRLKNDMPTILEGHSSPVLASAWCGLGPLATSDRNHIYIWS
;
A
#
# COMPACT_ATOMS: atom_id res chain seq x y z
N MET A 1 106.66 -80.41 -93.00
CA MET A 1 105.84 -79.20 -93.06
C MET A 1 104.59 -79.31 -93.96
N VAL A 2 104.29 -80.48 -94.57
CA VAL A 2 103.05 -80.67 -95.39
C VAL A 2 101.99 -81.54 -94.68
N GLU A 3 102.38 -82.48 -93.81
CA GLU A 3 101.42 -83.36 -93.10
C GLU A 3 100.77 -82.74 -91.85
N ALA A 4 101.46 -81.80 -91.18
CA ALA A 4 100.94 -81.15 -89.98
C ALA A 4 99.83 -80.11 -90.26
N GLU A 5 99.79 -79.54 -91.48
CA GLU A 5 98.73 -78.60 -91.88
C GLU A 5 97.45 -79.33 -92.32
N ALA A 6 97.57 -80.51 -92.94
CA ALA A 6 96.43 -81.35 -93.30
C ALA A 6 95.66 -81.84 -92.06
N GLY A 7 96.37 -82.26 -91.00
CA GLY A 7 95.76 -82.66 -89.73
C GLY A 7 95.00 -81.52 -89.03
N ARG A 8 95.57 -80.30 -89.00
CA ARG A 8 94.90 -79.12 -88.43
C ARG A 8 93.65 -78.72 -89.23
N ALA A 9 93.66 -78.90 -90.55
CA ALA A 9 92.49 -78.63 -91.39
C ALA A 9 91.36 -79.65 -91.17
N ALA A 10 91.70 -80.93 -90.99
CA ALA A 10 90.73 -81.98 -90.68
C ALA A 10 90.06 -81.78 -89.31
N ILE A 11 90.84 -81.45 -88.28
CA ILE A 11 90.33 -81.14 -86.93
C ILE A 11 89.41 -79.91 -86.97
N ARG A 12 89.77 -78.86 -87.72
CA ARG A 12 88.90 -77.68 -87.91
C ARG A 12 87.61 -77.99 -88.66
N ARG A 13 87.60 -78.97 -89.57
CA ARG A 13 86.36 -79.43 -90.23
C ARG A 13 85.50 -80.24 -89.26
N ALA A 14 86.09 -81.16 -88.51
CA ALA A 14 85.38 -81.99 -87.53
C ALA A 14 84.76 -81.14 -86.40
N LEU A 15 85.50 -80.16 -85.87
CA LEU A 15 84.96 -79.22 -84.87
C LEU A 15 83.82 -78.36 -85.44
N ARG A 16 83.92 -77.95 -86.71
CA ARG A 16 82.82 -77.21 -87.38
C ARG A 16 81.58 -78.08 -87.57
N SER A 17 81.73 -79.35 -87.95
CA SER A 17 80.58 -80.26 -88.06
C SER A 17 79.97 -80.59 -86.71
N LEU A 18 80.79 -80.75 -85.66
CA LEU A 18 80.30 -81.06 -84.32
C LEU A 18 79.55 -79.87 -83.71
N LYS A 19 80.08 -78.64 -83.89
CA LYS A 19 79.38 -77.41 -83.48
C LYS A 19 78.07 -77.21 -84.24
N ARG A 20 78.01 -77.58 -85.53
CA ARG A 20 76.75 -77.57 -86.29
C ARG A 20 75.75 -78.60 -85.78
N ARG A 21 76.19 -79.81 -85.40
CA ARG A 21 75.30 -80.82 -84.79
C ARG A 21 74.75 -80.37 -83.44
N ASN A 22 75.60 -79.86 -82.55
CA ASN A 22 75.13 -79.36 -81.25
C ASN A 22 74.12 -78.21 -81.41
N LEU A 23 74.34 -77.28 -82.34
CA LEU A 23 73.39 -76.20 -82.60
C LEU A 23 72.04 -76.70 -83.14
N VAL A 24 72.04 -77.81 -83.88
CA VAL A 24 70.80 -78.44 -84.39
C VAL A 24 70.09 -79.21 -83.27
N GLU A 25 70.82 -79.90 -82.40
CA GLU A 25 70.26 -80.62 -81.24
C GLU A 25 69.71 -79.63 -80.19
N GLU A 26 70.44 -78.57 -79.86
CA GLU A 26 69.94 -77.47 -79.01
C GLU A 26 68.72 -76.77 -79.63
N GLY A 27 68.68 -76.65 -80.96
CA GLY A 27 67.52 -76.16 -81.71
C GLY A 27 66.31 -77.08 -81.66
N ALA A 28 66.52 -78.41 -81.60
CA ALA A 28 65.46 -79.41 -81.55
C ALA A 28 64.82 -79.55 -80.16
N HIS A 29 65.58 -79.29 -79.08
CA HIS A 29 65.06 -79.33 -77.70
C HIS A 29 64.39 -78.03 -77.25
N ARG A 30 64.66 -76.91 -77.93
CA ARG A 30 64.08 -75.59 -77.63
C ARG A 30 62.54 -75.57 -77.66
N PRO A 31 61.86 -76.16 -78.66
CA PRO A 31 60.40 -76.20 -78.70
C PRO A 31 59.78 -77.02 -77.56
N ALA A 32 60.44 -78.10 -77.13
CA ALA A 32 59.95 -78.94 -76.03
C ALA A 32 60.11 -78.23 -74.66
N ILE A 33 61.22 -77.52 -74.46
CA ILE A 33 61.44 -76.71 -73.25
C ILE A 33 60.46 -75.53 -73.23
N GLU A 34 60.20 -74.86 -74.35
CA GLU A 34 59.16 -73.83 -74.43
C GLU A 34 57.75 -74.38 -74.20
N ALA A 35 57.43 -75.56 -74.73
CA ALA A 35 56.14 -76.20 -74.51
C ALA A 35 55.92 -76.59 -73.04
N LEU A 36 56.97 -77.01 -72.33
CA LEU A 36 56.90 -77.34 -70.90
C LEU A 36 56.89 -76.08 -70.03
N THR A 37 57.62 -75.02 -70.37
CA THR A 37 57.72 -73.80 -69.56
C THR A 37 56.55 -72.84 -69.72
N ARG A 38 55.90 -72.80 -70.89
CA ARG A 38 54.69 -71.98 -71.13
C ARG A 38 53.55 -72.21 -70.13
N PRO A 39 53.12 -73.44 -69.81
CA PRO A 39 52.05 -73.66 -68.84
C PRO A 39 52.47 -73.27 -67.42
N PHE A 40 53.73 -73.47 -67.02
CA PHE A 40 54.22 -73.01 -65.71
C PHE A 40 54.31 -71.49 -65.63
N ALA A 41 54.73 -70.82 -66.69
CA ALA A 41 54.76 -69.36 -66.75
C ALA A 41 53.34 -68.76 -66.77
N ALA A 42 52.40 -69.39 -67.49
CA ALA A 42 50.99 -69.00 -67.49
C ALA A 42 50.36 -69.18 -66.10
N HIS A 43 50.57 -70.33 -65.46
CA HIS A 43 50.09 -70.54 -64.10
C HIS A 43 50.76 -69.59 -63.10
N ALA A 44 52.08 -69.35 -63.19
CA ALA A 44 52.75 -68.39 -62.30
C ALA A 44 52.18 -66.98 -62.45
N LEU A 45 51.81 -66.57 -63.67
CA LEU A 45 51.11 -65.31 -63.93
C LEU A 45 49.71 -65.31 -63.30
N GLU A 46 48.92 -66.37 -63.50
CA GLU A 46 47.58 -66.52 -62.90
C GLU A 46 47.63 -66.50 -61.36
N TRP A 47 48.61 -67.17 -60.74
CA TRP A 47 48.79 -67.17 -59.30
C TRP A 47 49.24 -65.80 -58.78
N LYS A 48 50.09 -65.10 -59.53
CA LYS A 48 50.49 -63.74 -59.20
C LYS A 48 49.30 -62.77 -59.27
N GLU A 49 48.50 -62.84 -60.33
CA GLU A 49 47.28 -62.03 -60.47
C GLU A 49 46.27 -62.33 -59.36
N LYS A 50 46.09 -63.62 -59.00
CA LYS A 50 45.24 -64.00 -57.86
C LYS A 50 45.78 -63.49 -56.53
N ALA A 51 47.09 -63.55 -56.31
CA ALA A 51 47.72 -63.04 -55.10
C ALA A 51 47.54 -61.51 -54.98
N GLU A 52 47.80 -60.77 -56.07
CA GLU A 52 47.60 -59.31 -56.13
C GLU A 52 46.12 -58.94 -55.91
N LYS A 53 45.19 -59.71 -56.49
CA LYS A 53 43.75 -59.53 -56.27
C LYS A 53 43.36 -59.76 -54.80
N HIS A 54 43.85 -60.82 -54.18
CA HIS A 54 43.57 -61.11 -52.77
C HIS A 54 44.22 -60.11 -51.81
N GLU A 55 45.41 -59.60 -52.13
CA GLU A 55 46.03 -58.51 -51.37
C GLU A 55 45.19 -57.23 -51.45
N LEU A 56 44.66 -56.90 -52.62
CA LEU A 56 43.74 -55.77 -52.80
C LEU A 56 42.46 -55.96 -51.99
N GLU A 57 41.84 -57.14 -52.05
CA GLU A 57 40.64 -57.50 -51.27
C GLU A 57 40.92 -57.40 -49.77
N LEU A 58 42.08 -57.89 -49.29
CA LEU A 58 42.50 -57.81 -47.90
C LEU A 58 42.67 -56.34 -47.44
N GLN A 59 43.30 -55.50 -48.26
CA GLN A 59 43.44 -54.08 -47.97
C GLN A 59 42.08 -53.36 -47.93
N GLN A 60 41.15 -53.72 -48.81
CA GLN A 60 39.79 -53.20 -48.79
C GLN A 60 39.04 -53.64 -47.54
N CYS A 61 39.17 -54.91 -47.13
CA CYS A 61 38.61 -55.44 -45.89
C CYS A 61 39.15 -54.69 -44.66
N TYR A 62 40.46 -54.46 -44.55
CA TYR A 62 41.02 -53.69 -43.44
C TYR A 62 40.55 -52.23 -43.43
N LYS A 63 40.44 -51.59 -44.60
CA LYS A 63 39.87 -50.23 -44.69
C LYS A 63 38.41 -50.20 -44.26
N ALA A 64 37.60 -51.19 -44.64
CA ALA A 64 36.22 -51.31 -44.22
C ALA A 64 36.11 -51.58 -42.72
N GLN A 65 36.95 -52.46 -42.17
CA GLN A 65 37.02 -52.76 -40.74
C GLN A 65 37.41 -51.52 -39.93
N SER A 66 38.37 -50.72 -40.37
CA SER A 66 38.74 -49.47 -39.71
C SER A 66 37.57 -48.49 -39.68
N ARG A 67 36.89 -48.29 -40.82
CA ARG A 67 35.73 -47.39 -40.90
C ARG A 67 34.58 -47.83 -39.99
N LEU A 68 34.28 -49.13 -39.96
CA LEU A 68 33.26 -49.68 -39.07
C LEU A 68 33.67 -49.53 -37.60
N SER A 69 34.95 -49.65 -37.29
CA SER A 69 35.47 -49.45 -35.93
C SER A 69 35.33 -47.99 -35.49
N ASP A 70 35.67 -47.05 -36.38
CA ASP A 70 35.53 -45.62 -36.13
C ASP A 70 34.06 -45.23 -35.93
N GLN A 71 33.15 -45.75 -36.78
CA GLN A 71 31.71 -45.57 -36.63
C GLN A 71 31.18 -46.16 -35.31
N LEU A 72 31.67 -47.34 -34.91
CA LEU A 72 31.27 -47.94 -33.65
C LEU A 72 31.68 -47.06 -32.45
N VAL A 73 32.86 -46.44 -32.51
CA VAL A 73 33.32 -45.53 -31.46
C VAL A 73 32.43 -44.30 -31.37
N THR A 74 32.07 -43.68 -32.49
CA THR A 74 31.18 -42.51 -32.48
C THR A 74 29.80 -42.85 -31.93
N GLU A 75 29.22 -43.97 -32.36
CA GLU A 75 27.92 -44.44 -31.85
C GLU A 75 27.97 -44.75 -30.34
N ILE A 76 29.07 -45.34 -29.85
CA ILE A 76 29.27 -45.56 -28.41
C ILE A 76 29.35 -44.24 -27.64
N GLU A 77 29.99 -43.22 -28.18
CA GLU A 77 30.06 -41.90 -27.56
C GLU A 77 28.68 -41.22 -27.52
N GLU A 78 27.90 -41.29 -28.59
CA GLU A 78 26.52 -40.78 -28.64
C GLU A 78 25.59 -41.52 -27.66
N VAL A 79 25.72 -42.84 -27.54
CA VAL A 79 24.97 -43.65 -26.55
C VAL A 79 25.37 -43.28 -25.12
N LYS A 80 26.65 -42.98 -24.86
CA LYS A 80 27.09 -42.52 -23.54
C LYS A 80 26.53 -41.13 -23.21
N ALA A 81 26.54 -40.21 -24.18
CA ALA A 81 25.99 -38.87 -24.01
C ALA A 81 24.47 -38.90 -23.76
N SER A 82 23.72 -39.67 -24.56
CA SER A 82 22.27 -39.83 -24.37
C SER A 82 21.92 -40.51 -23.04
N LYS A 83 22.72 -41.49 -22.59
CA LYS A 83 22.55 -42.11 -21.27
C LYS A 83 22.82 -41.15 -20.12
N ALA A 84 23.80 -40.27 -20.24
CA ALA A 84 24.06 -39.23 -19.24
C ALA A 84 22.88 -38.25 -19.15
N LEU A 85 22.39 -37.79 -20.30
CA LEU A 85 21.22 -36.91 -20.36
C LEU A 85 19.96 -37.57 -19.78
N LEU A 86 19.75 -38.87 -20.03
CA LEU A 86 18.63 -39.62 -19.47
C LEU A 86 18.68 -39.66 -17.94
N LYS A 87 19.86 -39.85 -17.34
CA LYS A 87 20.02 -39.80 -15.88
C LYS A 87 19.70 -38.42 -15.30
N GLU A 88 20.18 -37.34 -15.93
CA GLU A 88 19.85 -35.98 -15.51
C GLU A 88 18.33 -35.73 -15.57
N LYS A 89 17.65 -36.25 -16.60
CA LYS A 89 16.19 -36.15 -16.70
C LYS A 89 15.47 -36.97 -15.64
N GLU A 90 15.96 -38.16 -15.30
CA GLU A 90 15.42 -38.98 -14.20
C GLU A 90 15.55 -38.26 -12.85
N GLU A 91 16.69 -37.65 -12.56
CA GLU A 91 16.90 -36.85 -11.35
C GLU A 91 15.95 -35.65 -11.30
N LEU A 92 15.80 -34.93 -12.41
CA LEU A 92 14.84 -33.82 -12.50
C LEU A 92 13.39 -34.27 -12.28
N ILE A 93 12.98 -35.42 -12.83
CA ILE A 93 11.64 -35.97 -12.59
C ILE A 93 11.42 -36.26 -11.10
N ILE A 94 12.41 -36.82 -10.41
CA ILE A 94 12.31 -37.10 -8.97
C ILE A 94 12.17 -35.78 -8.18
N THR A 95 12.95 -34.75 -8.52
CA THR A 95 12.83 -33.44 -7.86
C THR A 95 11.46 -32.82 -8.06
N LEU A 96 10.94 -32.81 -9.30
CA LEU A 96 9.60 -32.30 -9.61
C LEU A 96 8.48 -33.10 -8.92
N GLN A 97 8.64 -34.42 -8.79
CA GLN A 97 7.68 -35.25 -8.05
C GLN A 97 7.64 -34.89 -6.56
N ASN A 98 8.80 -34.60 -5.95
CA ASN A 98 8.88 -34.16 -4.56
C ASN A 98 8.24 -32.77 -4.36
N GLU A 99 8.51 -31.83 -5.27
CA GLU A 99 7.88 -30.50 -5.24
C GLU A 99 6.36 -30.58 -5.40
N LEU A 100 5.87 -31.40 -6.34
CA LEU A 100 4.44 -31.64 -6.52
C LEU A 100 3.80 -32.24 -5.26
N LYS A 101 4.50 -33.17 -4.60
CA LYS A 101 4.02 -33.76 -3.36
C LYS A 101 3.94 -32.71 -2.25
N GLN A 102 4.97 -31.90 -2.07
CA GLN A 102 4.97 -30.81 -1.09
C GLN A 102 3.83 -29.82 -1.34
N ILE A 103 3.66 -29.36 -2.58
CA ILE A 103 2.57 -28.45 -2.96
C ILE A 103 1.20 -29.11 -2.71
N SER A 104 1.07 -30.42 -2.94
CA SER A 104 -0.18 -31.14 -2.66
C SER A 104 -0.51 -31.19 -1.16
N GLU A 105 0.49 -31.37 -0.30
CA GLU A 105 0.33 -31.36 1.16
C GLU A 105 -0.04 -29.97 1.68
N GLU A 106 0.63 -28.92 1.17
CA GLU A 106 0.29 -27.52 1.47
C GLU A 106 -1.15 -27.18 1.06
N ASN A 107 -1.61 -27.65 -0.10
CA ASN A 107 -2.98 -27.44 -0.54
C ASN A 107 -4.01 -28.15 0.35
N VAL A 108 -3.69 -29.31 0.91
CA VAL A 108 -4.57 -30.00 1.86
C VAL A 108 -4.68 -29.20 3.16
N GLN A 109 -3.55 -28.74 3.71
CA GLN A 109 -3.53 -27.91 4.92
C GLN A 109 -4.31 -26.60 4.73
N LEU A 110 -4.16 -25.95 3.57
CA LEU A 110 -4.91 -24.72 3.25
C LEU A 110 -6.42 -24.98 3.15
N LYS A 111 -6.84 -26.14 2.61
CA LYS A 111 -8.26 -26.53 2.56
C LYS A 111 -8.83 -26.77 3.94
N GLU A 112 -8.11 -27.48 4.80
CA GLU A 112 -8.53 -27.71 6.20
C GLU A 112 -8.68 -26.39 6.95
N SER A 113 -7.70 -25.48 6.81
CA SER A 113 -7.77 -24.14 7.41
C SER A 113 -8.95 -23.33 6.86
N LEU A 114 -9.22 -23.41 5.56
CA LEU A 114 -10.38 -22.75 4.95
C LEU A 114 -11.69 -23.28 5.53
N GLU A 115 -11.82 -24.60 5.68
CA GLU A 115 -13.00 -25.23 6.29
C GLU A 115 -13.21 -24.77 7.74
N GLU A 116 -12.15 -24.73 8.55
CA GLU A 116 -12.22 -24.20 9.92
C GLU A 116 -12.69 -22.74 9.95
N LYS A 117 -12.16 -21.89 9.06
CA LYS A 117 -12.56 -20.49 8.97
C LYS A 117 -14.00 -20.33 8.50
N THR A 118 -14.48 -21.17 7.58
CA THR A 118 -15.90 -21.15 7.17
C THR A 118 -16.84 -21.52 8.31
N LYS A 119 -16.50 -22.56 9.10
CA LYS A 119 -17.29 -22.94 10.28
C LYS A 119 -17.34 -21.83 11.33
N ALA A 120 -16.21 -21.17 11.58
CA ALA A 120 -16.16 -20.03 12.49
C ALA A 120 -17.01 -18.84 11.99
N LEU A 121 -17.02 -18.60 10.68
CA LEU A 121 -17.81 -17.55 10.05
C LEU A 121 -19.31 -17.84 10.19
N ASP A 122 -19.74 -19.08 9.99
CA ASP A 122 -21.15 -19.47 10.16
C ASP A 122 -21.64 -19.25 11.60
N ILE A 123 -20.80 -19.54 12.61
CA ILE A 123 -21.11 -19.25 14.01
C ILE A 123 -21.28 -17.74 14.24
N LEU A 124 -20.36 -16.93 13.72
CA LEU A 124 -20.45 -15.47 13.84
C LEU A 124 -21.68 -14.89 13.13
N ILE A 125 -22.11 -15.47 12.00
CA ILE A 125 -23.36 -15.07 11.34
C ILE A 125 -24.55 -15.35 12.24
N GLN A 126 -24.59 -16.51 12.91
CA GLN A 126 -25.67 -16.85 13.83
C GLN A 126 -25.71 -15.89 15.02
N GLU A 127 -24.56 -15.59 15.64
CA GLU A 127 -24.46 -14.61 16.73
C GLU A 127 -24.88 -13.20 16.29
N HIS A 128 -24.54 -12.80 15.06
CA HIS A 128 -24.96 -11.51 14.54
C HIS A 128 -26.49 -11.45 14.32
N GLN A 129 -27.10 -12.55 13.85
CA GLN A 129 -28.55 -12.63 13.68
C GLN A 129 -29.29 -12.57 15.01
N THR A 130 -28.79 -13.22 16.06
CA THR A 130 -29.39 -13.14 17.41
C THR A 130 -29.28 -11.73 17.98
N ALA A 131 -28.09 -11.11 17.91
CA ALA A 131 -27.89 -9.73 18.36
C ALA A 131 -28.75 -8.72 17.61
N LYS A 132 -28.95 -8.92 16.29
CA LYS A 132 -29.85 -8.09 15.49
C LYS A 132 -31.31 -8.23 15.94
N ALA A 133 -31.77 -9.44 16.24
CA ALA A 133 -33.12 -9.65 16.75
C ALA A 133 -33.33 -8.98 18.12
N GLU A 134 -32.33 -9.02 19.00
CA GLU A 134 -32.35 -8.32 20.29
C GLU A 134 -32.41 -6.80 20.12
N LEU A 135 -31.64 -6.25 19.17
CA LEU A 135 -31.68 -4.81 18.85
C LEU A 135 -33.04 -4.38 18.32
N GLU A 136 -33.65 -5.17 17.42
CA GLU A 136 -35.00 -4.88 16.91
C GLU A 136 -36.05 -4.90 18.03
N GLN A 137 -35.94 -5.82 18.99
CA GLN A 137 -36.78 -5.83 20.20
C GLN A 137 -36.53 -4.62 21.11
N ALA A 138 -35.29 -4.16 21.25
CA ALA A 138 -34.99 -2.97 22.03
C ALA A 138 -35.56 -1.70 21.38
N LEU A 139 -35.49 -1.60 20.06
CA LEU A 139 -36.04 -0.46 19.29
C LEU A 139 -37.56 -0.37 19.39
N THR A 140 -38.28 -1.50 19.40
CA THR A 140 -39.73 -1.47 19.60
C THR A 140 -40.09 -1.02 21.01
N LYS A 141 -39.36 -1.48 22.04
CA LYS A 141 -39.53 -0.99 23.42
C LYS A 141 -39.25 0.50 23.55
N LEU A 142 -38.19 0.99 22.90
CA LEU A 142 -37.84 2.42 22.90
C LEU A 142 -38.96 3.27 22.28
N LYS A 143 -39.52 2.85 21.13
CA LYS A 143 -40.66 3.55 20.52
C LYS A 143 -41.87 3.64 21.43
N VAL A 144 -42.22 2.53 22.10
CA VAL A 144 -43.32 2.52 23.07
C VAL A 144 -43.06 3.52 24.20
N ALA A 145 -41.83 3.53 24.75
CA ALA A 145 -41.46 4.48 25.80
C ALA A 145 -41.44 5.95 25.34
N GLU A 146 -41.03 6.22 24.09
CA GLU A 146 -41.09 7.56 23.49
C GLU A 146 -42.53 8.05 23.34
N ASP A 147 -43.44 7.18 22.90
CA ASP A 147 -44.86 7.53 22.75
C ASP A 147 -45.53 7.74 24.12
N GLU A 148 -45.16 6.95 25.13
CA GLU A 148 -45.56 7.18 26.53
C GLU A 148 -45.06 8.53 27.04
N ASN A 149 -43.78 8.84 26.85
CA ASN A 149 -43.19 10.12 27.26
C ASN A 149 -43.86 11.32 26.58
N LYS A 150 -44.18 11.24 25.28
CA LYS A 150 -44.94 12.28 24.59
C LYS A 150 -46.32 12.47 25.22
N SER A 151 -47.04 11.38 25.51
CA SER A 151 -48.36 11.46 26.14
C SER A 151 -48.30 12.10 27.54
N LEU A 152 -47.23 11.86 28.29
CA LEU A 152 -47.00 12.47 29.60
C LEU A 152 -46.68 13.95 29.49
N ILE A 153 -45.86 14.35 28.50
CA ILE A 153 -45.55 15.76 28.23
C ILE A 153 -46.81 16.52 27.82
N ASP A 154 -47.64 15.95 26.93
CA ASP A 154 -48.90 16.57 26.51
C ASP A 154 -49.85 16.76 27.70
N ARG A 155 -49.94 15.75 28.58
CA ARG A 155 -50.75 15.83 29.80
C ARG A 155 -50.24 16.90 30.76
N TRP A 156 -48.92 16.98 30.95
CA TRP A 156 -48.29 17.98 31.79
C TRP A 156 -48.46 19.40 31.22
N MET A 157 -48.29 19.59 29.91
CA MET A 157 -48.54 20.85 29.22
C MET A 157 -49.99 21.31 29.42
N LEU A 158 -50.96 20.40 29.31
CA LEU A 158 -52.37 20.70 29.55
C LEU A 158 -52.63 21.17 31.00
N GLU A 159 -52.00 20.52 31.98
CA GLU A 159 -52.07 20.94 33.38
C GLU A 159 -51.41 22.32 33.58
N LYS A 160 -50.27 22.59 32.95
CA LYS A 160 -49.59 23.88 33.02
C LYS A 160 -50.37 25.01 32.34
N MET A 161 -51.06 24.74 31.24
CA MET A 161 -51.96 25.72 30.61
C MET A 161 -53.13 26.08 31.55
N LYS A 162 -53.73 25.09 32.22
CA LYS A 162 -54.78 25.34 33.22
C LYS A 162 -54.26 26.16 34.41
N ASP A 163 -53.05 25.87 34.88
CA ASP A 163 -52.44 26.65 35.96
C ASP A 163 -52.10 28.07 35.51
N ALA A 164 -51.65 28.26 34.26
CA ALA A 164 -51.41 29.57 33.68
C ALA A 164 -52.69 30.39 33.51
N GLU A 165 -53.80 29.76 33.10
CA GLU A 165 -55.13 30.39 33.05
C GLU A 165 -55.57 30.86 34.44
N ARG A 166 -55.44 30.00 35.47
CA ARG A 166 -55.73 30.39 36.87
C ARG A 166 -54.87 31.56 37.36
N LEU A 167 -53.58 31.56 37.00
CA LEU A 167 -52.68 32.67 37.33
C LEU A 167 -53.05 33.95 36.59
N ASN A 168 -53.46 33.86 35.33
CA ASN A 168 -53.95 35.01 34.57
C ASN A 168 -55.25 35.57 35.16
N GLU A 169 -56.19 34.71 35.58
CA GLU A 169 -57.39 35.12 36.31
C GLU A 169 -57.04 35.82 37.63
N ALA A 170 -56.09 35.28 38.41
CA ALA A 170 -55.60 35.91 39.63
C ALA A 170 -54.93 37.26 39.35
N ASN A 171 -54.09 37.35 38.31
CA ASN A 171 -53.42 38.59 37.90
C ASN A 171 -54.43 39.65 37.43
N ALA A 172 -55.48 39.26 36.72
CA ALA A 172 -56.56 40.18 36.35
C ALA A 172 -57.28 40.74 37.60
N MET A 173 -57.52 39.89 38.61
CA MET A 173 -58.06 40.35 39.90
C MET A 173 -57.09 41.28 40.64
N TYR A 174 -55.78 41.00 40.61
CA TYR A 174 -54.75 41.87 41.18
C TYR A 174 -54.68 43.22 40.46
N GLU A 175 -54.74 43.24 39.13
CA GLU A 175 -54.81 44.49 38.36
C GLU A 175 -56.05 45.29 38.71
N GLU A 176 -57.22 44.64 38.82
CA GLU A 176 -58.45 45.30 39.25
C GLU A 176 -58.35 45.87 40.68
N MET A 177 -57.70 45.14 41.59
CA MET A 177 -57.42 45.58 42.95
C MET A 177 -56.42 46.74 43.00
N VAL A 178 -55.35 46.71 42.19
CA VAL A 178 -54.37 47.80 42.05
C VAL A 178 -55.03 49.04 41.45
N LEU A 179 -55.93 48.86 40.49
CA LEU A 179 -56.71 49.95 39.91
C LEU A 179 -57.63 50.57 40.96
N LYS A 180 -58.30 49.74 41.78
CA LYS A 180 -59.09 50.18 42.95
C LYS A 180 -58.23 50.93 43.98
N LEU A 181 -57.02 50.45 44.28
CA LEU A 181 -56.06 51.11 45.18
C LEU A 181 -55.55 52.44 44.61
N LYS A 182 -55.33 52.53 43.29
CA LYS A 182 -55.03 53.79 42.58
C LYS A 182 -56.19 54.77 42.65
N THR A 183 -57.43 54.33 42.47
CA THR A 183 -58.63 55.18 42.63
C THR A 183 -58.88 55.58 44.08
N ALA A 184 -58.41 54.78 45.05
CA ALA A 184 -58.51 55.05 46.48
C ALA A 184 -57.40 55.98 47.03
N GLY A 185 -56.48 56.47 46.18
CA GLY A 185 -55.56 57.55 46.55
C GLY A 185 -54.43 57.18 47.52
N ILE A 186 -53.86 55.97 47.42
CA ILE A 186 -52.67 55.57 48.19
C ILE A 186 -51.47 55.48 47.23
N GLY A 187 -50.87 56.64 46.94
CA GLY A 187 -49.76 56.83 46.01
C GLY A 187 -48.39 56.48 46.59
N GLY A 188 -48.21 55.24 47.05
CA GLY A 188 -46.90 54.80 47.53
C GLY A 188 -46.76 53.29 47.42
N ILE A 189 -46.22 52.82 46.29
CA ILE A 189 -45.35 51.64 46.08
C ILE A 189 -45.22 51.54 44.55
N GLN A 190 -44.30 52.32 43.97
CA GLN A 190 -44.00 52.29 42.52
C GLN A 190 -42.49 52.33 42.29
N HIS A 191 -41.73 51.60 43.12
CA HIS A 191 -40.27 51.52 42.96
C HIS A 191 -39.65 50.12 43.03
N ASN A 192 -40.39 49.08 43.39
CA ASN A 192 -39.82 47.72 43.51
C ASN A 192 -40.10 46.79 42.31
N ALA A 193 -40.99 47.15 41.38
CA ALA A 193 -41.42 46.22 40.32
C ALA A 193 -40.57 46.26 39.02
N GLN A 194 -39.59 47.17 38.93
CA GLN A 194 -38.72 47.31 37.73
C GLN A 194 -37.35 46.65 37.89
N GLN A 195 -36.97 46.21 39.10
CA GLN A 195 -35.67 45.55 39.32
C GLN A 195 -35.68 44.03 39.12
N GLU A 196 -36.84 43.37 39.10
CA GLU A 196 -36.90 41.91 38.95
C GLU A 196 -37.00 41.42 37.49
N VAL A 197 -37.31 42.31 36.53
CA VAL A 197 -37.52 41.92 35.12
C VAL A 197 -36.24 41.99 34.27
N ASP A 198 -35.28 42.84 34.64
CA ASP A 198 -33.99 42.96 33.93
C ASP A 198 -32.98 41.84 34.28
N GLY A 199 -33.24 41.06 35.33
CA GLY A 199 -32.41 39.91 35.74
C GLY A 199 -32.61 38.65 34.89
N ILE A 200 -33.70 38.56 34.12
CA ILE A 200 -34.13 37.30 33.48
C ILE A 200 -33.69 37.22 32.00
N ILE A 201 -33.39 38.35 31.34
CA ILE A 201 -33.09 38.38 29.89
C ILE A 201 -31.61 38.04 29.57
N ARG A 202 -30.72 37.98 30.58
CA ARG A 202 -29.31 37.59 30.40
C ARG A 202 -28.99 36.11 30.63
N GLN A 203 -30.00 35.26 30.87
CA GLN A 203 -29.79 33.81 31.11
C GLN A 203 -30.13 32.90 29.92
N SER A 204 -30.35 33.44 28.71
CA SER A 204 -30.68 32.62 27.52
C SER A 204 -29.50 32.32 26.58
N GLU A 205 -28.27 32.75 26.89
CA GLU A 205 -27.04 32.32 26.18
C GLU A 205 -26.31 31.20 26.93
N ALA A 206 -27.04 30.19 27.39
CA ALA A 206 -26.46 28.97 27.96
C ALA A 206 -26.64 27.81 26.98
N GLY A 207 -25.55 27.36 26.35
CA GLY A 207 -25.61 26.12 25.58
C GLY A 207 -24.46 25.77 24.64
N TYR A 208 -23.32 26.47 24.62
CA TYR A 208 -22.10 25.88 24.07
C TYR A 208 -21.36 25.22 25.23
N MET A 209 -21.41 23.89 25.32
CA MET A 209 -20.48 23.17 26.18
C MET A 209 -19.08 23.44 25.63
N GLU A 210 -18.31 24.28 26.33
CA GLU A 210 -16.87 24.41 26.08
C GLU A 210 -16.26 23.02 26.20
N THR A 211 -15.49 22.59 25.20
CA THR A 211 -14.74 21.33 25.34
C THR A 211 -13.68 21.55 26.43
N PRO A 212 -13.70 20.79 27.54
CA PRO A 212 -12.69 20.93 28.57
C PRO A 212 -11.31 20.68 27.95
N ILE A 213 -10.34 21.51 28.31
CA ILE A 213 -8.96 21.33 27.86
C ILE A 213 -8.45 20.03 28.50
N PRO A 214 -8.02 19.03 27.71
CA PRO A 214 -7.51 17.78 28.23
C PRO A 214 -6.30 18.07 29.12
N SER A 215 -6.25 17.46 30.30
CA SER A 215 -5.18 17.73 31.28
C SER A 215 -4.47 16.46 31.74
N THR A 216 -5.08 15.30 31.56
CA THR A 216 -4.52 14.02 32.02
C THR A 216 -4.46 13.01 30.89
N CYS A 217 -3.34 12.28 30.82
CA CYS A 217 -3.22 11.13 29.92
C CYS A 217 -3.94 9.95 30.55
N THR A 218 -4.97 9.44 29.88
CA THR A 218 -5.77 8.30 30.36
C THR A 218 -5.26 6.98 29.85
N ILE A 219 -4.83 6.92 28.58
CA ILE A 219 -4.46 5.67 27.91
C ILE A 219 -3.18 5.86 27.13
N THR A 220 -2.24 4.93 27.34
CA THR A 220 -1.01 4.81 26.57
C THR A 220 -1.02 3.50 25.79
N ILE A 221 -0.97 3.60 24.46
CA ILE A 221 -1.06 2.45 23.54
C ILE A 221 0.26 2.32 22.81
N ARG A 222 0.90 1.14 22.85
CA ARG A 222 2.02 0.84 21.96
C ARG A 222 1.49 0.46 20.58
N ALA A 223 1.46 1.44 19.68
CA ALA A 223 0.73 1.32 18.42
C ALA A 223 1.57 0.77 17.27
N HIS A 224 2.79 1.29 17.06
CA HIS A 224 3.61 0.97 15.89
C HIS A 224 5.09 0.82 16.26
N ASP A 225 5.79 -0.11 15.62
CA ASP A 225 7.24 -0.23 15.73
C ASP A 225 7.88 0.56 14.57
N GLY A 226 8.09 1.87 14.76
CA GLY A 226 8.80 2.67 13.76
C GLY A 226 8.41 4.14 13.59
N GLY A 227 7.48 4.72 14.34
CA GLY A 227 6.99 6.08 14.08
C GLY A 227 5.53 6.08 13.67
N CYS A 228 4.63 6.67 14.45
CA CYS A 228 3.25 6.90 14.02
C CYS A 228 3.14 8.29 13.37
N GLY A 229 3.16 8.32 12.04
CA GLY A 229 3.19 9.55 11.24
C GLY A 229 1.82 10.20 11.00
N SER A 230 0.73 9.52 11.36
CA SER A 230 -0.62 10.05 11.19
C SER A 230 -1.61 9.45 12.18
N LEU A 231 -2.50 10.31 12.69
CA LEU A 231 -3.61 9.97 13.56
C LEU A 231 -4.87 10.66 13.05
N LEU A 232 -5.99 9.97 13.13
CA LEU A 232 -7.29 10.51 12.74
C LEU A 232 -8.40 9.85 13.54
N PHE A 233 -9.36 10.64 14.00
CA PHE A 233 -10.61 10.12 14.54
C PHE A 233 -11.64 9.91 13.43
N GLN A 234 -12.30 8.77 13.47
CA GLN A 234 -13.46 8.52 12.62
C GLN A 234 -14.64 9.40 13.10
N HIS A 235 -15.39 9.99 12.16
CA HIS A 235 -16.38 11.03 12.48
C HIS A 235 -17.52 10.51 13.37
N ASN A 236 -17.85 11.26 14.42
CA ASN A 236 -18.92 10.94 15.39
C ASN A 236 -18.82 9.51 15.95
N SER A 237 -17.60 8.99 16.12
CA SER A 237 -17.38 7.64 16.61
C SER A 237 -16.21 7.59 17.59
N ASP A 238 -16.17 6.53 18.39
CA ASP A 238 -15.07 6.24 19.32
C ASP A 238 -13.90 5.50 18.65
N LYS A 239 -13.75 5.57 17.32
CA LYS A 239 -12.67 4.88 16.63
C LYS A 239 -11.53 5.83 16.29
N LEU A 240 -10.33 5.48 16.74
CA LEU A 240 -9.08 6.14 16.40
C LEU A 240 -8.32 5.31 15.36
N ILE A 241 -7.83 5.95 14.32
CA ILE A 241 -7.09 5.30 13.24
C ILE A 241 -5.66 5.86 13.26
N SER A 242 -4.68 4.96 13.23
CA SER A 242 -3.26 5.29 13.26
C SER A 242 -2.51 4.67 12.10
N GLY A 243 -1.58 5.42 11.54
CA GLY A 243 -0.72 4.99 10.43
C GLY A 243 0.75 5.07 10.83
N GLY A 244 1.49 3.99 10.59
CA GLY A 244 2.87 3.85 11.03
C GLY A 244 3.90 3.70 9.90
N GLN A 245 5.18 3.83 10.26
CA GLN A 245 6.30 3.43 9.41
C GLN A 245 6.43 1.90 9.29
N ASP A 246 5.77 1.14 10.17
CA ASP A 246 5.66 -0.32 10.12
C ASP A 246 4.75 -0.82 8.96
N GLN A 247 4.31 0.09 8.10
CA GLN A 247 3.51 -0.19 6.90
C GLN A 247 2.12 -0.75 7.22
N THR A 248 1.64 -0.53 8.45
CA THR A 248 0.29 -0.91 8.85
C THR A 248 -0.55 0.29 9.21
N VAL A 249 -1.87 0.15 9.01
CA VAL A 249 -2.86 1.07 9.56
C VAL A 249 -3.66 0.30 10.60
N LYS A 250 -3.81 0.85 11.80
CA LYS A 250 -4.49 0.19 12.91
C LYS A 250 -5.68 1.03 13.35
N ILE A 251 -6.77 0.35 13.72
CA ILE A 251 -8.00 0.96 14.22
C ILE A 251 -8.16 0.56 15.68
N TRP A 252 -8.33 1.54 16.55
CA TRP A 252 -8.41 1.41 18.01
C TRP A 252 -9.75 1.96 18.52
N GLY A 253 -10.27 1.43 19.62
CA GLY A 253 -11.31 2.11 20.41
C GLY A 253 -10.66 3.21 21.25
N ALA A 254 -11.15 4.45 21.20
CA ALA A 254 -10.48 5.57 21.84
C ALA A 254 -10.69 5.62 23.36
N TYR A 255 -11.82 5.12 23.88
CA TYR A 255 -12.02 5.00 25.33
C TYR A 255 -11.43 3.73 25.94
N THR A 256 -11.23 2.67 25.14
CA THR A 256 -10.72 1.38 25.65
C THR A 256 -9.24 1.17 25.37
N GLY A 257 -8.70 1.84 24.35
CA GLY A 257 -7.37 1.57 23.81
C GLY A 257 -7.24 0.20 23.13
N ALA A 258 -8.34 -0.53 22.95
CA ALA A 258 -8.31 -1.87 22.38
C ALA A 258 -8.14 -1.83 20.86
N LEU A 259 -7.25 -2.67 20.33
CA LEU A 259 -7.08 -2.85 18.89
C LEU A 259 -8.31 -3.54 18.30
N THR A 260 -9.04 -2.84 17.45
CA THR A 260 -10.23 -3.36 16.76
C THR A 260 -9.87 -4.07 15.46
N SER A 261 -8.98 -3.49 14.66
CA SER A 261 -8.59 -4.06 13.37
C SER A 261 -7.21 -3.57 12.93
N THR A 262 -6.49 -4.43 12.20
CA THR A 262 -5.23 -4.08 11.55
C THR A 262 -5.40 -4.23 10.05
N LEU A 263 -5.20 -3.13 9.33
CA LEU A 263 -5.26 -3.06 7.88
C LEU A 263 -3.86 -3.29 7.32
N HIS A 264 -3.70 -4.42 6.64
CA HIS A 264 -2.46 -4.79 5.95
C HIS A 264 -2.54 -4.45 4.45
N GLY A 265 -1.37 -4.45 3.80
CA GLY A 265 -1.24 -4.26 2.35
C GLY A 265 -0.52 -2.98 1.92
N CYS A 266 -0.14 -2.09 2.84
CA CYS A 266 0.74 -0.98 2.48
C CYS A 266 2.15 -1.53 2.17
N LEU A 267 2.77 -0.99 1.13
CA LEU A 267 4.12 -1.39 0.68
C LEU A 267 5.20 -0.40 1.13
N GLY A 268 4.90 0.44 2.12
CA GLY A 268 5.77 1.52 2.58
C GLY A 268 5.15 2.27 3.75
N SER A 269 5.90 3.24 4.27
CA SER A 269 5.48 4.08 5.41
C SER A 269 4.18 4.82 5.09
N VAL A 270 3.26 4.86 6.04
CA VAL A 270 2.04 5.65 5.96
C VAL A 270 2.37 7.09 6.36
N ASN A 271 2.29 8.00 5.39
CA ASN A 271 2.57 9.42 5.61
C ASN A 271 1.33 10.17 6.10
N ASP A 272 0.14 9.78 5.63
CA ASP A 272 -1.11 10.43 5.98
C ASP A 272 -2.31 9.51 5.85
N LEU A 273 -3.40 9.88 6.54
CA LEU A 273 -4.64 9.12 6.63
C LEU A 273 -5.85 10.02 6.44
N ALA A 274 -6.85 9.48 5.75
CA ALA A 274 -8.15 10.11 5.60
C ALA A 274 -9.26 9.08 5.80
N VAL A 275 -10.42 9.55 6.27
CA VAL A 275 -11.65 8.77 6.39
C VAL A 275 -12.73 9.48 5.61
N THR A 276 -13.57 8.72 4.90
CA THR A 276 -14.71 9.30 4.19
C THR A 276 -15.76 9.80 5.16
N ASN A 277 -16.52 10.85 4.80
CA ASN A 277 -17.51 11.44 5.71
C ASN A 277 -18.60 10.44 6.15
N ASP A 278 -18.87 9.40 5.36
CA ASP A 278 -19.79 8.30 5.72
C ASP A 278 -19.12 7.20 6.55
N ASN A 279 -17.86 7.38 6.94
CA ASN A 279 -17.01 6.45 7.69
C ASN A 279 -16.85 5.05 7.07
N LYS A 280 -17.15 4.89 5.77
CA LYS A 280 -17.07 3.57 5.12
C LYS A 280 -15.68 3.21 4.68
N PHE A 281 -14.86 4.19 4.30
CA PHE A 281 -13.52 3.92 3.78
C PHE A 281 -12.44 4.64 4.58
N VAL A 282 -11.36 3.92 4.81
CA VAL A 282 -10.09 4.44 5.32
C VAL A 282 -9.12 4.49 4.14
N ILE A 283 -8.48 5.64 3.95
CA ILE A 283 -7.48 5.86 2.91
C ILE A 283 -6.14 6.16 3.55
N ALA A 284 -5.08 5.50 3.07
CA ALA A 284 -3.71 5.79 3.45
C ALA A 284 -2.89 6.32 2.27
N ALA A 285 -2.19 7.43 2.51
CA ALA A 285 -1.13 7.93 1.65
C ALA A 285 0.19 7.25 2.02
N CYS A 286 0.81 6.58 1.05
CA CYS A 286 2.00 5.77 1.29
C CYS A 286 3.25 6.36 0.60
N SER A 287 4.42 6.14 1.21
CA SER A 287 5.71 6.47 0.61
C SER A 287 6.05 5.64 -0.63
N SER A 288 5.32 4.55 -0.88
CA SER A 288 5.43 3.70 -2.09
C SER A 288 4.80 4.31 -3.36
N ASN A 289 4.47 5.61 -3.33
CA ASN A 289 3.84 6.37 -4.43
C ASN A 289 2.37 5.98 -4.72
N LYS A 290 1.77 5.15 -3.87
CA LYS A 290 0.39 4.64 -4.03
C LYS A 290 -0.48 5.11 -2.88
N LEU A 291 -1.79 5.12 -3.10
CA LEU A 291 -2.77 5.18 -2.02
C LEU A 291 -3.49 3.84 -1.91
N PHE A 292 -3.80 3.47 -0.68
CA PHE A 292 -4.53 2.25 -0.37
C PHE A 292 -5.85 2.62 0.29
N VAL A 293 -6.92 1.95 -0.11
CA VAL A 293 -8.28 2.19 0.36
C VAL A 293 -8.85 0.89 0.91
N TRP A 294 -9.25 0.90 2.18
CA TRP A 294 -9.92 -0.22 2.83
C TRP A 294 -11.33 0.16 3.24
N GLU A 295 -12.19 -0.85 3.32
CA GLU A 295 -13.47 -0.73 4.00
C GLU A 295 -13.25 -0.72 5.52
N ALA A 296 -13.74 0.32 6.21
CA ALA A 296 -13.58 0.50 7.65
C ALA A 296 -14.22 -0.65 8.46
N ASN A 297 -15.31 -1.21 7.94
CA ASN A 297 -15.98 -2.39 8.48
C ASN A 297 -15.43 -3.64 7.79
N GLY A 298 -14.58 -4.40 8.49
CA GLY A 298 -14.03 -5.66 8.02
C GLY A 298 -12.62 -5.58 7.42
N GLY A 299 -12.09 -4.38 7.17
CA GLY A 299 -10.70 -4.17 6.77
C GLY A 299 -10.33 -4.70 5.39
N ARG A 300 -11.34 -4.97 4.54
CA ARG A 300 -11.13 -5.47 3.19
C ARG A 300 -10.53 -4.37 2.32
N SER A 301 -9.42 -4.68 1.64
CA SER A 301 -8.86 -3.77 0.63
C SER A 301 -9.82 -3.65 -0.55
N ARG A 302 -10.17 -2.42 -0.92
CA ARG A 302 -11.09 -2.10 -2.02
C ARG A 302 -10.33 -1.62 -3.25
N HIS A 303 -9.43 -0.65 -3.07
CA HIS A 303 -8.68 -0.06 -4.17
C HIS A 303 -7.22 0.17 -3.79
N THR A 304 -6.34 -0.03 -4.76
CA THR A 304 -4.96 0.46 -4.75
C THR A 304 -4.84 1.50 -5.85
N LEU A 305 -4.81 2.77 -5.47
CA LEU A 305 -4.80 3.90 -6.40
C LEU A 305 -3.36 4.15 -6.85
N THR A 306 -3.11 3.93 -8.14
CA THR A 306 -1.81 4.09 -8.79
C THR A 306 -1.86 5.27 -9.76
N GLY A 307 -0.83 6.12 -9.74
CA GLY A 307 -0.74 7.26 -10.65
C GLY A 307 0.20 8.38 -10.21
N HIS A 308 0.54 8.46 -8.92
CA HIS A 308 1.65 9.29 -8.47
C HIS A 308 3.00 8.65 -8.82
N THR A 309 3.99 9.48 -9.13
CA THR A 309 5.34 9.03 -9.51
C THR A 309 6.34 9.08 -8.36
N LYS A 310 5.99 9.78 -7.28
CA LYS A 310 6.77 9.90 -6.04
C LYS A 310 5.88 9.77 -4.80
N SER A 311 6.53 9.72 -3.64
CA SER A 311 5.90 9.55 -2.32
C SER A 311 4.68 10.45 -2.16
N VAL A 312 3.54 9.85 -1.80
CA VAL A 312 2.30 10.58 -1.53
C VAL A 312 2.43 11.20 -0.15
N SER A 313 2.37 12.53 -0.07
CA SER A 313 2.66 13.30 1.13
C SER A 313 1.42 13.44 2.01
N ALA A 314 0.26 13.72 1.42
CA ALA A 314 -0.99 13.86 2.16
C ALA A 314 -2.20 13.39 1.35
N VAL A 315 -3.28 13.04 2.06
CA VAL A 315 -4.56 12.65 1.47
C VAL A 315 -5.70 13.20 2.33
N ASP A 316 -6.77 13.63 1.69
CA ASP A 316 -8.00 14.01 2.38
C ASP A 316 -9.23 13.57 1.57
N ALA A 317 -10.36 13.44 2.25
CA ALA A 317 -11.65 13.05 1.66
C ALA A 317 -12.61 14.24 1.61
N SER A 318 -13.42 14.30 0.56
CA SER A 318 -14.43 15.35 0.45
C SER A 318 -15.53 15.15 1.49
N TRP A 319 -15.78 16.20 2.27
CA TRP A 319 -16.89 16.22 3.23
C TRP A 319 -18.27 16.17 2.58
N VAL A 320 -18.40 16.63 1.33
CA VAL A 320 -19.69 16.68 0.61
C VAL A 320 -19.94 15.41 -0.19
N LYS A 321 -18.88 14.84 -0.78
CA LYS A 321 -18.96 13.69 -1.70
C LYS A 321 -18.12 12.55 -1.15
N SER A 322 -18.73 11.57 -0.47
CA SER A 322 -18.02 10.47 0.21
C SER A 322 -17.11 9.61 -0.68
N PHE A 323 -17.28 9.66 -2.00
CA PHE A 323 -16.45 8.92 -2.96
C PHE A 323 -15.35 9.76 -3.62
N VAL A 324 -15.22 11.04 -3.28
CA VAL A 324 -14.18 11.91 -3.86
C VAL A 324 -13.08 12.11 -2.83
N ILE A 325 -11.84 11.81 -3.22
CA ILE A 325 -10.65 12.08 -2.41
C ILE A 325 -9.65 12.89 -3.23
N ALA A 326 -8.76 13.60 -2.53
CA ALA A 326 -7.65 14.31 -3.13
C ALA A 326 -6.35 13.89 -2.44
N SER A 327 -5.29 13.75 -3.23
CA SER A 327 -3.97 13.39 -2.75
C SER A 327 -2.94 14.35 -3.29
N SER A 328 -1.90 14.59 -2.48
CA SER A 328 -0.76 15.42 -2.85
C SER A 328 0.53 14.61 -2.77
N SER A 329 1.48 14.90 -3.65
CA SER A 329 2.71 14.13 -3.73
C SER A 329 3.93 15.01 -3.97
N SER A 330 5.10 14.47 -3.58
CA SER A 330 6.40 15.04 -3.88
C SER A 330 6.74 15.09 -5.39
N ASP A 331 5.87 14.56 -6.25
CA ASP A 331 5.92 14.74 -7.71
C ASP A 331 5.38 16.08 -8.21
N ARG A 332 4.99 16.98 -7.29
CA ARG A 332 4.40 18.30 -7.58
C ARG A 332 3.04 18.21 -8.28
N THR A 333 2.31 17.14 -8.00
CA THR A 333 0.94 16.98 -8.47
C THR A 333 -0.02 16.82 -7.31
N ILE A 334 -1.22 17.35 -7.52
CA ILE A 334 -2.40 17.06 -6.71
C ILE A 334 -3.35 16.27 -7.60
N LYS A 335 -3.79 15.10 -7.15
CA LYS A 335 -4.69 14.24 -7.92
C LYS A 335 -5.99 14.08 -7.16
N THR A 336 -7.11 14.13 -7.88
CA THR A 336 -8.42 13.80 -7.33
C THR A 336 -8.86 12.44 -7.86
N TRP A 337 -9.45 11.63 -7.01
CA TRP A 337 -9.82 10.25 -7.31
C TRP A 337 -11.30 10.02 -7.04
N ASP A 338 -11.85 9.05 -7.77
CA ASP A 338 -13.18 8.52 -7.52
C ASP A 338 -13.08 7.14 -6.90
N LEU A 339 -13.54 6.99 -5.66
CA LEU A 339 -13.57 5.72 -4.94
C LEU A 339 -14.65 4.76 -5.45
N GLN A 340 -15.61 5.23 -6.26
CA GLN A 340 -16.59 4.32 -6.87
C GLN A 340 -15.96 3.52 -8.02
N THR A 341 -15.10 4.16 -8.82
CA THR A 341 -14.46 3.54 -9.98
C THR A 341 -13.01 3.13 -9.74
N GLY A 342 -12.35 3.74 -8.75
CA GLY A 342 -10.92 3.57 -8.48
C GLY A 342 -10.00 4.36 -9.41
N PHE A 343 -10.55 5.25 -10.26
CA PHE A 343 -9.77 6.00 -11.24
C PHE A 343 -9.45 7.43 -10.80
N CYS A 344 -8.35 7.96 -11.32
CA CYS A 344 -7.99 9.37 -11.18
C CYS A 344 -8.90 10.22 -12.07
N LYS A 345 -9.64 11.17 -11.46
CA LYS A 345 -10.54 12.10 -12.15
C LYS A 345 -9.82 13.30 -12.74
N SER A 346 -8.86 13.85 -12.02
CA SER A 346 -8.15 15.08 -12.41
C SER A 346 -6.75 15.08 -11.83
N THR A 347 -5.82 15.68 -12.56
CA THR A 347 -4.44 15.92 -12.13
C THR A 347 -4.15 17.41 -12.27
N ILE A 348 -3.82 18.03 -11.14
CA ILE A 348 -3.47 19.44 -11.02
C ILE A 348 -1.97 19.53 -10.79
N MET A 349 -1.27 20.30 -11.63
CA MET A 349 0.16 20.54 -11.51
C MET A 349 0.41 21.73 -10.58
N SER A 350 1.29 21.58 -9.60
CA SER A 350 1.71 22.68 -8.72
C SER A 350 3.16 23.09 -8.99
N ALA A 351 3.47 24.37 -8.81
CA ALA A 351 4.82 24.89 -9.02
C ALA A 351 5.82 24.38 -7.97
N SER A 352 5.34 24.11 -6.75
CA SER A 352 6.13 23.62 -5.60
C SER A 352 5.55 22.33 -5.05
N ASN A 353 6.37 21.56 -4.32
CA ASN A 353 5.97 20.31 -3.68
C ASN A 353 4.92 20.56 -2.59
N PRO A 354 3.69 20.02 -2.71
CA PRO A 354 2.69 20.06 -1.65
C PRO A 354 3.05 19.03 -0.56
N ASN A 355 3.25 19.51 0.67
CA ASN A 355 3.52 18.64 1.83
C ASN A 355 2.21 18.16 2.48
N SER A 356 1.16 18.97 2.44
CA SER A 356 -0.12 18.71 3.09
C SER A 356 -1.27 19.24 2.23
N LEU A 357 -2.45 18.63 2.40
CA LEU A 357 -3.65 18.92 1.64
C LEU A 357 -4.88 18.73 2.53
N ALA A 358 -5.88 19.60 2.39
CA ALA A 358 -7.17 19.44 3.04
C ALA A 358 -8.32 19.97 2.17
N PHE A 359 -9.51 19.38 2.30
CA PHE A 359 -10.75 19.88 1.71
C PHE A 359 -11.34 20.98 2.57
N ILE A 360 -11.58 22.14 1.97
CA ILE A 360 -12.36 23.20 2.59
C ILE A 360 -13.84 22.94 2.33
N ASP A 361 -14.18 22.81 1.06
CA ASP A 361 -15.54 22.53 0.61
C ASP A 361 -15.53 21.50 -0.53
N GLY A 362 -16.70 21.01 -0.95
CA GLY A 362 -16.84 19.90 -1.89
C GLY A 362 -16.03 20.03 -3.19
N ASP A 363 -15.79 21.26 -3.65
CA ASP A 363 -15.05 21.55 -4.88
C ASP A 363 -13.75 22.36 -4.65
N ILE A 364 -13.45 22.79 -3.41
CA ILE A 364 -12.27 23.61 -3.09
C ILE A 364 -11.34 22.87 -2.12
N ILE A 365 -10.08 22.76 -2.49
CA ILE A 365 -9.01 22.19 -1.65
C ILE A 365 -7.95 23.25 -1.34
N CYS A 366 -7.32 23.13 -0.18
CA CYS A 366 -6.12 23.88 0.16
C CYS A 366 -4.90 22.95 0.19
N SER A 367 -3.75 23.48 -0.20
CA SER A 367 -2.49 22.77 -0.11
C SER A 367 -1.38 23.65 0.45
N GLY A 368 -0.63 23.08 1.40
CA GLY A 368 0.55 23.69 1.99
C GLY A 368 1.80 23.23 1.24
N HIS A 369 2.61 24.18 0.78
CA HIS A 369 3.78 23.90 -0.05
C HIS A 369 5.10 24.22 0.63
N ARG A 370 6.17 23.59 0.12
CA ARG A 370 7.56 23.83 0.56
C ARG A 370 8.11 25.21 0.28
N ASP A 371 7.47 25.96 -0.61
CA ASP A 371 7.84 27.34 -0.91
C ASP A 371 7.17 28.34 0.04
N GLY A 372 6.56 27.87 1.13
CA GLY A 372 5.96 28.71 2.15
C GLY A 372 4.53 29.17 1.85
N ASN A 373 4.01 28.83 0.66
CA ASN A 373 2.72 29.29 0.21
C ASN A 373 1.60 28.29 0.54
N LEU A 374 0.48 28.82 1.03
CA LEU A 374 -0.82 28.17 1.05
C LEU A 374 -1.51 28.48 -0.29
N ARG A 375 -2.01 27.45 -0.98
CA ARG A 375 -2.74 27.61 -2.25
C ARG A 375 -4.12 27.01 -2.16
N LEU A 376 -5.11 27.71 -2.71
CA LEU A 376 -6.46 27.19 -2.89
C LEU A 376 -6.66 26.79 -4.35
N TRP A 377 -7.30 25.65 -4.55
CA TRP A 377 -7.58 25.11 -5.88
C TRP A 377 -9.05 24.80 -6.02
N ASP A 378 -9.60 25.15 -7.17
CA ASP A 378 -10.89 24.64 -7.61
C ASP A 378 -10.67 23.33 -8.37
N ILE A 379 -11.23 22.24 -7.85
CA ILE A 379 -11.08 20.88 -8.39
C ILE A 379 -11.74 20.76 -9.77
N ARG A 380 -12.85 21.47 -10.01
CA ARG A 380 -13.58 21.37 -11.28
C ARG A 380 -12.79 21.99 -12.42
N SER A 381 -12.19 23.16 -12.19
CA SER A 381 -11.38 23.84 -13.20
C SER A 381 -9.92 23.40 -13.22
N GLY A 382 -9.43 22.81 -12.12
CA GLY A 382 -8.02 22.46 -11.94
C GLY A 382 -7.09 23.67 -11.81
N LYS A 383 -7.64 24.86 -11.55
CA LYS A 383 -6.89 26.12 -11.47
C LYS A 383 -6.64 26.51 -10.01
N CYS A 384 -5.47 27.12 -9.77
CA CYS A 384 -5.18 27.80 -8.52
C CYS A 384 -6.01 29.08 -8.47
N THR A 385 -6.87 29.22 -7.46
CA THR A 385 -7.73 30.41 -7.28
C THR A 385 -7.01 31.49 -6.51
N THR A 386 -6.36 31.13 -5.40
CA THR A 386 -5.63 32.06 -4.55
C THR A 386 -4.32 31.46 -4.05
N GLN A 387 -3.35 32.34 -3.82
CA GLN A 387 -2.05 31.99 -3.24
C GLN A 387 -1.71 33.00 -2.15
N ILE A 388 -1.34 32.48 -0.97
CA ILE A 388 -1.06 33.28 0.22
C ILE A 388 0.30 32.84 0.77
N ALA A 389 1.17 33.78 1.10
CA ALA A 389 2.40 33.48 1.81
C ALA A 389 2.07 33.26 3.30
N ALA A 390 2.21 32.03 3.77
CA ALA A 390 1.86 31.66 5.14
C ALA A 390 3.09 31.52 6.04
N HIS A 391 4.13 30.85 5.54
CA HIS A 391 5.34 30.51 6.30
C HIS A 391 6.58 30.51 5.38
N LEU A 392 7.75 30.13 5.91
CA LEU A 392 8.94 29.83 5.09
C LEU A 392 8.82 28.48 4.35
N ASP A 393 8.30 27.46 5.02
CA ASP A 393 8.02 26.11 4.50
C ASP A 393 6.81 25.58 5.28
N VAL A 394 5.70 25.32 4.58
CA VAL A 394 4.46 24.84 5.21
C VAL A 394 4.56 23.34 5.41
N THR A 395 4.52 22.88 6.66
CA THR A 395 4.63 21.47 7.02
C THR A 395 3.28 20.76 6.95
N SER A 396 2.23 21.40 7.46
CA SER A 396 0.89 20.82 7.56
C SER A 396 -0.20 21.88 7.42
N VAL A 397 -1.35 21.43 6.92
CA VAL A 397 -2.59 22.20 6.79
C VAL A 397 -3.73 21.38 7.37
N CYS A 398 -4.56 22.01 8.19
CA CYS A 398 -5.75 21.40 8.78
C CYS A 398 -6.92 22.37 8.62
N VAL A 399 -8.10 21.88 8.25
CA VAL A 399 -9.31 22.70 8.15
C VAL A 399 -10.21 22.41 9.35
N SER A 400 -10.82 23.46 9.88
CA SER A 400 -11.72 23.39 11.03
C SER A 400 -13.00 22.63 10.69
N ARG A 401 -13.67 22.04 11.69
CA ARG A 401 -14.88 21.24 11.44
C ARG A 401 -16.02 22.10 10.90
N SER A 402 -16.09 23.36 11.35
CA SER A 402 -17.03 24.36 10.84
C SER A 402 -16.68 24.88 9.44
N LYS A 403 -15.50 24.52 8.93
CA LYS A 403 -14.93 24.96 7.64
C LYS A 403 -14.73 26.46 7.52
N ASN A 404 -14.71 27.18 8.65
CA ASN A 404 -14.45 28.60 8.67
C ASN A 404 -12.98 28.93 8.83
N PHE A 405 -12.17 28.02 9.37
CA PHE A 405 -10.75 28.28 9.61
C PHE A 405 -9.83 27.25 8.95
N ILE A 406 -8.64 27.72 8.56
CA ILE A 406 -7.53 26.90 8.08
C ILE A 406 -6.35 27.13 9.02
N LEU A 407 -5.87 26.08 9.65
CA LEU A 407 -4.65 26.10 10.43
C LEU A 407 -3.48 25.65 9.56
N THR A 408 -2.44 26.47 9.47
CA THR A 408 -1.18 26.13 8.82
C THR A 408 -0.06 26.09 9.85
N SER A 409 0.87 25.15 9.68
CA SER A 409 2.10 25.11 10.46
C SER A 409 3.31 25.28 9.56
N GLY A 410 4.33 25.97 10.06
CA GLY A 410 5.58 26.14 9.36
C GLY A 410 6.79 25.63 10.11
N ARG A 411 7.90 25.44 9.38
CA ARG A 411 9.23 25.21 9.97
C ARG A 411 9.78 26.40 10.75
N ASP A 412 9.13 27.54 10.65
CA ASP A 412 9.37 28.73 11.47
C ASP A 412 8.90 28.57 12.93
N ASN A 413 8.32 27.41 13.28
CA ASN A 413 7.75 27.09 14.59
C ASN A 413 6.54 27.97 14.95
N VAL A 414 5.81 28.39 13.93
CA VAL A 414 4.61 29.20 14.06
C VAL A 414 3.43 28.43 13.48
N HIS A 415 2.27 28.57 14.13
CA HIS A 415 1.00 28.09 13.63
C HIS A 415 0.09 29.29 13.34
N ASN A 416 -0.32 29.45 12.08
CA ASN A 416 -1.20 30.54 11.67
C ASN A 416 -2.60 30.00 11.42
N LEU A 417 -3.61 30.69 11.97
CA LEU A 417 -5.02 30.40 11.73
C LEU A 417 -5.58 31.45 10.77
N PHE A 418 -6.04 31.01 9.60
CA PHE A 418 -6.66 31.84 8.58
C PHE A 418 -8.18 31.67 8.60
N ASP A 419 -8.93 32.75 8.41
CA ASP A 419 -10.36 32.65 8.05
C ASP A 419 -10.48 32.29 6.57
N VAL A 420 -11.27 31.28 6.24
CA VAL A 420 -11.51 30.81 4.87
C VAL A 420 -12.14 31.89 4.00
N ARG A 421 -12.98 32.77 4.56
CA ARG A 421 -13.75 33.77 3.79
C ARG A 421 -12.89 34.97 3.41
N THR A 422 -12.09 35.47 4.34
CA THR A 422 -11.25 36.65 4.13
C THR A 422 -9.83 36.30 3.74
N LEU A 423 -9.37 35.08 4.07
CA LEU A 423 -8.00 34.61 3.91
C LEU A 423 -6.97 35.46 4.68
N GLU A 424 -7.43 36.14 5.71
CA GLU A 424 -6.59 36.90 6.64
C GLU A 424 -6.23 36.05 7.87
N ILE A 425 -5.10 36.37 8.50
CA ILE A 425 -4.63 35.69 9.70
C ILE A 425 -5.47 36.17 10.89
N CYS A 426 -6.28 35.28 11.45
CA CYS A 426 -7.06 35.53 12.68
C CYS A 426 -6.24 35.35 13.95
N GLY A 427 -5.18 34.55 13.90
CA GLY A 427 -4.33 34.29 15.06
C GLY A 427 -3.02 33.63 14.67
N THR A 428 -1.96 34.02 15.37
CA THR A 428 -0.61 33.50 15.19
C THR A 428 -0.16 32.90 16.51
N PHE A 429 0.01 31.58 16.56
CA PHE A 429 0.34 30.84 17.77
C PHE A 429 1.79 30.40 17.76
N ARG A 430 2.51 30.77 18.82
CA ARG A 430 3.92 30.45 19.02
C ARG A 430 4.19 30.27 20.52
N ALA A 431 5.10 29.37 20.85
CA ALA A 431 5.63 29.22 22.21
C ALA A 431 7.16 29.11 22.15
N MET A 432 7.87 29.53 23.20
CA MET A 432 9.34 29.54 23.22
C MET A 432 9.95 28.13 23.13
N GLY A 433 9.28 27.12 23.67
CA GLY A 433 9.69 25.71 23.62
C GLY A 433 9.16 24.93 22.41
N ASN A 434 8.08 25.39 21.78
CA ASN A 434 7.45 24.66 20.69
C ASN A 434 8.34 24.66 19.45
N ARG A 435 8.77 23.47 19.03
CA ARG A 435 9.49 23.25 17.77
C ARG A 435 8.74 22.22 16.94
N VAL A 436 8.31 22.63 15.76
CA VAL A 436 7.57 21.75 14.84
C VAL A 436 8.47 20.60 14.41
N VAL A 437 7.98 19.37 14.54
CA VAL A 437 8.74 18.15 14.23
C VAL A 437 8.94 18.02 12.72
N GLY A 438 10.06 18.54 12.23
CA GLY A 438 10.50 18.41 10.85
C GLY A 438 9.43 18.85 9.83
N SER A 439 9.13 17.99 8.87
CA SER A 439 8.07 18.20 7.88
C SER A 439 6.79 17.40 8.18
N TRP A 440 6.70 16.78 9.37
CA TRP A 440 5.66 15.80 9.70
C TRP A 440 4.75 16.22 10.84
N GLY A 441 5.06 17.30 11.56
CA GLY A 441 4.22 17.82 12.64
C GLY A 441 2.82 18.19 12.14
N LYS A 442 1.81 17.44 12.59
CA LYS A 442 0.41 17.67 12.26
C LYS A 442 -0.34 18.19 13.48
N PRO A 443 -0.62 19.51 13.56
CA PRO A 443 -1.49 20.04 14.59
C PRO A 443 -2.95 19.71 14.26
N CYS A 444 -3.83 19.89 15.24
CA CYS A 444 -5.26 19.83 15.04
C CYS A 444 -5.95 21.04 15.67
N ILE A 445 -7.13 21.35 15.13
CA ILE A 445 -8.07 22.30 15.71
C ILE A 445 -9.09 21.48 16.53
N SER A 446 -9.52 22.01 17.67
CA SER A 446 -10.59 21.41 18.46
C SER A 446 -11.93 21.44 17.71
N PRO A 447 -12.89 20.55 18.04
CA PRO A 447 -14.19 20.50 17.37
C PRO A 447 -15.03 21.78 17.50
N ASP A 448 -14.82 22.55 18.58
CA ASP A 448 -15.47 23.84 18.83
C ASP A 448 -14.73 25.03 18.21
N ASP A 449 -13.65 24.77 17.48
CA ASP A 449 -12.75 25.74 16.85
C ASP A 449 -12.10 26.74 17.83
N ASN A 450 -12.16 26.51 19.15
CA ASN A 450 -11.63 27.41 20.17
C ASN A 450 -10.20 27.09 20.59
N CYS A 451 -9.75 25.85 20.42
CA CYS A 451 -8.44 25.40 20.85
C CYS A 451 -7.64 24.83 19.66
N ILE A 452 -6.33 24.94 19.74
CA ILE A 452 -5.38 24.38 18.78
C ILE A 452 -4.39 23.54 19.56
N ALA A 453 -4.18 22.31 19.16
CA ALA A 453 -3.15 21.44 19.73
C ALA A 453 -2.04 21.22 18.70
N ALA A 454 -0.79 21.36 19.13
CA ALA A 454 0.37 20.99 18.32
C ALA A 454 1.42 20.26 19.16
N GLY A 455 2.02 19.24 18.55
CA GLY A 455 3.14 18.51 19.10
C GLY A 455 4.47 19.23 18.84
N SER A 456 5.39 19.09 19.78
CA SER A 456 6.73 19.66 19.70
C SER A 456 7.82 18.57 19.74
N SER A 457 9.03 18.93 19.30
CA SER A 457 10.18 18.03 19.25
C SER A 457 10.73 17.64 20.62
N ASP A 458 10.38 18.39 21.67
CA ASP A 458 10.71 18.10 23.07
C ASP A 458 9.83 16.99 23.67
N GLY A 459 8.78 16.55 22.97
CA GLY A 459 7.79 15.59 23.48
C GLY A 459 6.60 16.26 24.19
N SER A 460 6.58 17.59 24.27
CA SER A 460 5.46 18.32 24.85
C SER A 460 4.37 18.57 23.80
N VAL A 461 3.11 18.55 24.24
CA VAL A 461 1.96 18.96 23.43
C VAL A 461 1.50 20.31 23.93
N TYR A 462 1.47 21.29 23.04
CA TYR A 462 1.04 22.65 23.35
C TYR A 462 -0.40 22.84 22.90
N ILE A 463 -1.26 23.29 23.80
CA ILE A 463 -2.65 23.64 23.53
C ILE A 463 -2.84 25.14 23.72
N TRP A 464 -3.19 25.84 22.65
CA TRP A 464 -3.57 27.25 22.70
C TRP A 464 -5.08 27.38 22.70
N SER A 465 -5.62 28.21 23.57
CA SER A 465 -7.02 28.65 23.49
C SER A 465 -7.08 29.99 22.78
N ARG A 466 -8.09 30.21 21.94
CA ARG A 466 -8.35 31.50 21.29
C ARG A 466 -8.95 32.53 22.24
N LEU A 467 -9.66 32.07 23.27
CA LEU A 467 -10.34 32.93 24.24
C LEU A 467 -9.39 33.41 25.35
N LYS A 468 -8.44 32.55 25.75
CA LYS A 468 -7.41 32.92 26.72
C LYS A 468 -6.20 33.46 25.98
N ASN A 469 -5.99 34.77 26.09
CA ASN A 469 -4.91 35.49 25.42
C ASN A 469 -3.52 35.25 26.04
N ASP A 470 -3.35 34.15 26.80
CA ASP A 470 -2.14 33.89 27.59
C ASP A 470 -1.77 32.40 27.60
N MET A 471 -0.45 32.18 27.68
CA MET A 471 0.34 30.94 27.74
C MET A 471 -0.35 29.60 27.37
N PRO A 472 0.22 28.83 26.41
CA PRO A 472 -0.32 27.52 26.06
C PRO A 472 -0.34 26.58 27.27
N THR A 473 -1.37 25.76 27.36
CA THR A 473 -1.37 24.62 28.26
C THR A 473 -0.40 23.60 27.71
N ILE A 474 0.56 23.16 28.53
CA ILE A 474 1.60 22.21 28.14
C ILE A 474 1.25 20.87 28.74
N LEU A 475 1.09 19.86 27.89
CA LEU A 475 0.94 18.48 28.30
C LEU A 475 2.28 17.76 28.13
N GLU A 476 2.81 17.25 29.23
CA GLU A 476 4.04 16.48 29.26
C GLU A 476 3.71 15.01 29.48
N GLY A 477 4.35 14.11 28.73
CA GLY A 477 4.09 12.68 28.85
C GLY A 477 4.72 11.83 27.75
N HIS A 478 5.06 12.42 26.60
CA HIS A 478 5.79 11.70 25.55
C HIS A 478 7.28 11.62 25.86
N SER A 479 7.89 10.52 25.45
CA SER A 479 9.32 10.28 25.63
C SER A 479 10.16 10.68 24.41
N SER A 480 9.48 10.96 23.31
CA SER A 480 10.06 11.29 22.01
C SER A 480 9.19 12.35 21.32
N PRO A 481 9.64 12.91 20.18
CA PRO A 481 8.94 13.98 19.46
C PRO A 481 7.51 13.62 19.07
N VAL A 482 6.56 14.52 19.37
CA VAL A 482 5.16 14.31 19.01
C VAL A 482 4.95 14.59 17.51
N LEU A 483 4.55 13.56 16.75
CA LEU A 483 4.45 13.62 15.30
C LEU A 483 3.08 14.09 14.81
N ALA A 484 2.01 13.54 15.37
CA ALA A 484 0.65 13.89 14.97
C ALA A 484 -0.25 14.12 16.19
N SER A 485 -1.23 14.98 16.01
CA SER A 485 -2.30 15.24 16.96
C SER A 485 -3.64 15.21 16.24
N ALA A 486 -4.65 14.63 16.88
CA ALA A 486 -6.00 14.53 16.37
C ALA A 486 -6.98 14.76 17.52
N TRP A 487 -8.00 15.57 17.31
CA TRP A 487 -9.01 15.87 18.34
C TRP A 487 -10.33 15.19 17.98
N CYS A 488 -10.89 14.42 18.91
CA CYS A 488 -12.19 13.78 18.72
C CYS A 488 -13.32 14.79 18.95
N GLY A 489 -14.38 14.69 18.14
CA GLY A 489 -15.63 15.44 18.34
C GLY A 489 -16.31 15.18 19.70
N LEU A 490 -15.99 14.05 20.34
CA LEU A 490 -16.58 13.61 21.60
C LEU A 490 -15.74 14.01 22.83
N GLY A 491 -14.63 14.74 22.66
CA GLY A 491 -13.82 15.25 23.76
C GLY A 491 -12.33 14.87 23.72
N PRO A 492 -11.94 13.59 23.60
CA PRO A 492 -10.54 13.21 23.83
C PRO A 492 -9.60 13.72 22.73
N LEU A 493 -8.39 14.11 23.13
CA LEU A 493 -7.29 14.45 22.25
C LEU A 493 -6.36 13.24 22.14
N ALA A 494 -6.05 12.79 20.92
CA ALA A 494 -5.06 11.75 20.68
C ALA A 494 -3.78 12.38 20.11
N THR A 495 -2.64 11.91 20.60
CA THR A 495 -1.32 12.36 20.15
C THR A 495 -0.40 11.18 19.95
N SER A 496 0.44 11.22 18.94
CA SER A 496 1.38 10.14 18.65
C SER A 496 2.82 10.57 18.86
N ASP A 497 3.55 9.68 19.50
CA ASP A 497 4.99 9.65 19.54
C ASP A 497 5.53 8.70 18.44
N ARG A 498 6.82 8.41 18.48
CA ARG A 498 7.47 7.40 17.64
C ARG A 498 6.78 6.04 17.78
N ASN A 499 6.56 5.53 18.99
CA ASN A 499 6.03 4.17 19.15
C ASN A 499 4.66 4.11 19.83
N HIS A 500 4.26 5.19 20.49
CA HIS A 500 3.11 5.21 21.38
C HIS A 500 2.06 6.21 20.90
N ILE A 501 0.80 5.92 21.22
CA ILE A 501 -0.31 6.85 21.12
C ILE A 501 -0.76 7.14 22.54
N TYR A 502 -0.93 8.41 22.86
CA TYR A 502 -1.42 8.90 24.14
C TYR A 502 -2.77 9.56 23.91
N ILE A 503 -3.76 9.12 24.68
CA ILE A 503 -5.11 9.67 24.68
C ILE A 503 -5.28 10.51 25.94
N TRP A 504 -5.67 11.77 25.76
CA TRP A 504 -5.85 12.76 26.79
C TRP A 504 -7.34 13.06 26.97
N SER A 505 -7.78 13.18 28.22
CA SER A 505 -9.14 13.61 28.58
C SER A 505 -9.15 14.79 29.54
#